data_AF-A0A2M6YAP6-F1
#
_entry.id   AF-A0A2M6YAP6-F1
#
_cell.length_a   1.000
_cell.length_b   1.000
_cell.length_c   1.000
_cell.angle_alpha   90.00
_cell.angle_beta   90.00
_cell.angle_gamma   90.00
#
_symmetry.space_group_name_H-M   'P 1'
#
loop_
_entity.id
_entity.type
_entity.pdbx_description
1 polymer ?
#
loop_
_entity_poly.entity_id
_entity_poly.type
_entity_poly.pdbx_seq_one_letter_code
_entity_poly.pdbx_strand_id
1 'polypeptide(L)'
;LDPEIDLNKGQRHLFQVIYNNVGRYFTSDKGKVKKAIERAWEASLAYRQRTCDEGLTWVEAIEGKQHYDHSQSSDSNPYKRLKVAVIGHPYVVYDDFVSHRLISRLESMGAGIFTPEQVPPETLDMCMARLVGKAHWSFEAEIVGAGEYYLESGVDGIISVAVFACGPDSMMLDMVRHSAGNIGTPFLQLSLDEHTSAGGLITRLEAFIDMVRRKKACV
;
A
#
# COMPACT_ATOMS: atom_id res chain seq x y z
N LEU A 1 7.66 16.46 20.06
CA LEU A 1 8.20 15.28 20.77
C LEU A 1 8.94 14.50 19.69
N ASP A 2 10.26 14.41 19.75
CA ASP A 2 11.05 13.72 18.70
C ASP A 2 11.80 12.52 19.30
N PRO A 3 11.08 11.46 19.74
CA PRO A 3 11.74 10.27 20.25
C PRO A 3 12.37 9.48 19.10
N GLU A 4 13.67 9.21 19.21
CA GLU A 4 14.34 8.27 18.31
C GLU A 4 13.96 6.83 18.69
N ILE A 5 13.39 6.08 17.74
CA ILE A 5 13.08 4.66 17.90
C ILE A 5 14.04 3.86 17.02
N ASP A 6 15.10 3.34 17.63
CA ASP A 6 16.08 2.49 16.95
C ASP A 6 15.79 1.01 17.26
N LEU A 7 15.23 0.32 16.26
CA LEU A 7 14.85 -1.09 16.37
C LEU A 7 16.08 -2.03 16.43
N ASN A 8 17.27 -1.57 16.01
CA ASN A 8 18.49 -2.39 16.06
C ASN A 8 19.02 -2.59 17.49
N LYS A 9 18.68 -1.69 18.41
CA LYS A 9 19.06 -1.78 19.84
C LYS A 9 18.20 -2.77 20.63
N GLY A 10 17.21 -3.40 19.98
CA GLY A 10 16.37 -4.45 20.53
C GLY A 10 15.28 -3.98 21.49
N GLN A 11 14.49 -4.94 21.96
CA GLN A 11 13.24 -4.67 22.70
C GLN A 11 13.43 -3.90 24.01
N ARG A 12 14.53 -4.11 24.73
CA ARG A 12 14.80 -3.38 25.99
C ARG A 12 14.94 -1.88 25.77
N HIS A 13 15.65 -1.49 24.71
CA HIS A 13 15.80 -0.08 24.34
C HIS A 13 14.46 0.53 23.94
N LEU A 14 13.68 -0.18 23.12
CA LEU A 14 12.32 0.23 22.74
C LEU A 14 11.44 0.51 23.97
N PHE A 15 11.38 -0.43 24.92
CA PHE A 15 10.62 -0.21 26.15
C PHE A 15 11.16 0.96 26.99
N GLN A 16 12.48 1.15 27.03
CA GLN A 16 13.06 2.31 27.72
C GLN A 16 12.61 3.63 27.09
N VAL A 17 12.63 3.74 25.76
CA VAL A 17 12.15 4.93 25.02
C VAL A 17 10.66 5.15 25.30
N ILE A 18 9.85 4.10 25.20
CA ILE A 18 8.41 4.23 25.39
C ILE A 18 8.06 4.62 26.84
N TYR A 19 8.59 3.93 27.85
CA TYR A 19 8.20 4.19 29.24
C TYR A 19 8.87 5.40 29.86
N ASN A 20 10.16 5.62 29.57
CA ASN A 20 10.97 6.60 30.30
C ASN A 20 11.22 7.88 29.50
N ASN A 21 11.00 7.88 28.19
CA ASN A 21 11.08 9.09 27.36
C ASN A 21 9.66 9.56 27.00
N VAL A 22 9.00 8.88 26.06
CA VAL A 22 7.69 9.32 25.50
C VAL A 22 6.58 9.31 26.55
N GLY A 23 6.40 8.19 27.25
CA GLY A 23 5.32 8.00 28.22
C GLY A 23 5.36 9.02 29.36
N ARG A 24 6.56 9.46 29.77
CA ARG A 24 6.73 10.45 30.84
C ARG A 24 6.21 11.84 30.50
N TYR A 25 6.10 12.19 29.21
CA TYR A 25 5.45 13.44 28.81
C TYR A 25 3.94 13.43 29.10
N PHE A 26 3.32 12.25 29.18
CA PHE A 26 1.88 12.11 29.42
C PHE A 26 1.57 11.76 30.88
N THR A 27 2.35 10.88 31.51
CA THR A 27 2.12 10.46 32.89
C THR A 27 3.38 9.86 33.52
N SER A 28 3.53 10.02 34.84
CA SER A 28 4.56 9.33 35.62
C SER A 28 4.18 7.88 35.96
N ASP A 29 2.91 7.50 35.78
CA ASP A 29 2.39 6.17 36.07
C ASP A 29 2.66 5.20 34.91
N LYS A 30 3.66 4.31 35.11
CA LYS A 30 4.04 3.30 34.12
C LYS A 30 2.93 2.29 33.81
N GLY A 31 2.02 2.02 34.74
CA GLY A 31 0.89 1.12 34.53
C GLY A 31 -0.11 1.71 33.54
N LYS A 32 -0.37 3.02 33.63
CA LYS A 32 -1.19 3.73 32.62
C LYS A 32 -0.54 3.74 31.25
N VAL A 33 0.78 3.97 31.17
CA VAL A 33 1.52 3.89 29.90
C VAL A 33 1.42 2.50 29.28
N LYS A 34 1.62 1.45 30.08
CA LYS A 34 1.49 0.06 29.63
C LYS A 34 0.10 -0.22 29.04
N LYS A 35 -0.94 0.13 29.78
CA LYS A 35 -2.33 -0.05 29.35
C LYS A 35 -2.65 0.73 28.07
N ALA A 36 -2.06 1.91 27.89
CA ALA A 36 -2.22 2.69 26.66
C ALA A 36 -1.56 2.01 25.46
N ILE A 37 -0.34 1.45 25.63
CA ILE A 37 0.34 0.67 24.59
C ILE A 37 -0.46 -0.57 24.22
N GLU A 38 -0.93 -1.34 25.21
CA GLU A 38 -1.74 -2.55 24.98
C GLU A 38 -2.99 -2.23 24.16
N ARG A 39 -3.75 -1.19 24.55
CA ARG A 39 -4.92 -0.74 23.80
C ARG A 39 -4.58 -0.26 22.39
N ALA A 40 -3.49 0.48 22.23
CA ALA A 40 -3.04 0.94 20.91
C ALA A 40 -2.63 -0.23 20.01
N TRP A 41 -1.98 -1.25 20.58
CA TRP A 41 -1.58 -2.45 19.87
C TRP A 41 -2.78 -3.29 19.45
N GLU A 42 -3.73 -3.53 20.36
CA GLU A 42 -4.99 -4.21 20.09
C GLU A 42 -5.78 -3.50 18.97
N ALA A 43 -5.91 -2.17 19.06
CA ALA A 43 -6.58 -1.37 18.04
C ALA A 43 -5.85 -1.45 16.68
N SER A 44 -4.51 -1.35 16.67
CA SER A 44 -3.72 -1.50 15.44
C SER A 44 -3.86 -2.90 14.84
N LEU A 45 -3.89 -3.96 15.65
CA LEU A 45 -4.00 -5.32 15.14
C LEU A 45 -5.39 -5.56 14.55
N ALA A 46 -6.45 -5.16 15.28
CA ALA A 46 -7.81 -5.26 14.81
C ALA A 46 -8.02 -4.48 13.50
N TYR A 47 -7.39 -3.30 13.39
CA TYR A 47 -7.43 -2.50 12.17
C TYR A 47 -6.77 -3.21 10.97
N ARG A 48 -5.59 -3.80 11.13
CA ARG A 48 -4.91 -4.57 10.06
C ARG A 48 -5.64 -5.84 9.68
N GLN A 49 -6.15 -6.57 10.67
CA GLN A 49 -6.96 -7.77 10.42
C GLN A 49 -8.18 -7.41 9.60
N ARG A 50 -8.85 -6.31 9.96
CA ARG A 50 -10.02 -5.83 9.24
C ARG A 50 -9.72 -5.46 7.79
N THR A 51 -8.61 -4.77 7.49
CA THR A 51 -8.27 -4.45 6.09
C THR A 51 -7.99 -5.70 5.26
N CYS A 52 -7.37 -6.71 5.84
CA CYS A 52 -7.11 -7.99 5.17
C CYS A 52 -8.40 -8.80 4.96
N ASP A 53 -9.17 -9.03 6.02
CA ASP A 53 -10.36 -9.89 6.02
C ASP A 53 -11.49 -9.29 5.19
N GLU A 54 -11.66 -7.96 5.27
CA GLU A 54 -12.69 -7.23 4.55
C GLU A 54 -12.19 -6.61 3.24
N GLY A 55 -10.94 -6.85 2.83
CA GLY A 55 -10.38 -6.28 1.59
C GLY A 55 -10.53 -4.77 1.50
N LEU A 56 -10.38 -4.05 2.61
CA LEU A 56 -10.54 -2.59 2.68
C LEU A 56 -9.20 -1.89 2.56
N THR A 57 -9.20 -0.70 1.96
CA THR A 57 -8.09 0.24 2.10
C THR A 57 -8.03 0.81 3.51
N TRP A 58 -6.90 1.40 3.88
CA TRP A 58 -6.74 2.11 5.15
C TRP A 58 -7.84 3.16 5.38
N VAL A 59 -8.11 4.00 4.38
CA VAL A 59 -9.10 5.09 4.49
C VAL A 59 -10.50 4.53 4.71
N GLU A 60 -10.88 3.47 4.00
CA GLU A 60 -12.20 2.86 4.14
C GLU A 60 -12.41 2.23 5.52
N ALA A 61 -11.37 1.57 6.05
CA ALA A 61 -11.41 1.01 7.39
C ALA A 61 -11.54 2.10 8.48
N ILE A 62 -10.88 3.26 8.30
CA ILE A 62 -11.01 4.44 9.19
C ILE A 62 -12.42 5.03 9.12
N GLU A 63 -12.98 5.15 7.91
CA GLU A 63 -14.33 5.68 7.69
C GLU A 63 -15.43 4.73 8.18
N GLY A 64 -15.08 3.51 8.58
CA GLY A 64 -16.04 2.52 9.06
C GLY A 64 -16.90 1.94 7.95
N LYS A 65 -16.45 2.04 6.68
CA LYS A 65 -17.10 1.35 5.56
C LYS A 65 -17.04 -0.16 5.80
N GLN A 66 -18.10 -0.87 5.42
CA GLN A 66 -18.09 -2.33 5.40
C GLN A 66 -17.56 -2.81 4.04
N HIS A 67 -16.95 -4.01 4.00
CA HIS A 67 -16.47 -4.67 2.78
C HIS A 67 -17.32 -4.27 1.57
N TYR A 68 -16.74 -3.46 0.68
CA TYR A 68 -17.40 -3.12 -0.57
C TYR A 68 -17.24 -4.33 -1.47
N ASP A 69 -18.26 -5.18 -1.50
CA ASP A 69 -18.22 -6.36 -2.36
C ASP A 69 -18.24 -5.91 -3.82
N HIS A 70 -17.04 -5.77 -4.40
CA HIS A 70 -16.84 -5.49 -5.82
C HIS A 70 -17.48 -6.56 -6.72
N SER A 71 -17.94 -7.69 -6.16
CA SER A 71 -18.70 -8.71 -6.88
C SER A 71 -20.24 -8.51 -6.84
N GLN A 72 -20.76 -7.60 -6.01
CA GLN A 72 -22.21 -7.34 -5.84
C GLN A 72 -22.72 -6.01 -6.40
N SER A 73 -21.89 -5.23 -7.10
CA SER A 73 -22.45 -4.24 -8.03
C SER A 73 -23.14 -5.02 -9.17
N SER A 74 -24.47 -5.03 -9.16
CA SER A 74 -25.36 -5.62 -10.16
C SER A 74 -25.27 -4.93 -11.53
N ASP A 75 -24.08 -4.49 -11.93
CA ASP A 75 -23.82 -4.07 -13.29
C ASP A 75 -23.57 -5.33 -14.12
N SER A 76 -24.59 -5.68 -14.89
CA SER A 76 -24.58 -6.66 -15.97
C SER A 76 -23.63 -6.27 -17.13
N ASN A 77 -22.50 -5.63 -16.82
CA ASN A 77 -21.53 -5.16 -17.80
C ASN A 77 -20.53 -6.30 -18.09
N PRO A 78 -20.45 -6.83 -19.34
CA PRO A 78 -19.59 -7.95 -19.70
C PRO A 78 -18.08 -7.67 -19.61
N TYR A 79 -17.66 -6.43 -19.32
CA TYR A 79 -16.27 -6.12 -18.98
C TYR A 79 -16.05 -6.31 -17.46
N LYS A 80 -15.63 -7.52 -17.08
CA LYS A 80 -15.15 -7.84 -15.72
C LYS A 80 -14.20 -6.73 -15.23
N ARG A 81 -14.58 -6.04 -14.13
CA ARG A 81 -13.85 -4.92 -13.52
C ARG A 81 -12.34 -5.21 -13.54
N LEU A 82 -11.54 -4.26 -14.04
CA LEU A 82 -10.10 -4.45 -14.15
C LEU A 82 -9.51 -4.58 -12.75
N LYS A 83 -8.66 -5.56 -12.51
CA LYS A 83 -7.92 -5.70 -11.25
C LYS A 83 -6.62 -4.93 -11.37
N VAL A 84 -6.52 -3.79 -10.71
CA VAL A 84 -5.31 -2.96 -10.76
C VAL A 84 -4.72 -2.87 -9.36
N ALA A 85 -3.48 -3.32 -9.20
CA ALA A 85 -2.75 -3.12 -7.97
C ALA A 85 -2.15 -1.70 -7.94
N VAL A 86 -2.29 -1.01 -6.81
CA VAL A 86 -1.65 0.27 -6.54
C VAL A 86 -0.66 0.06 -5.39
N ILE A 87 0.63 0.15 -5.70
CA ILE A 87 1.72 -0.03 -4.73
C ILE A 87 2.47 1.28 -4.52
N GLY A 88 2.95 1.52 -3.31
CA GLY A 88 3.61 2.76 -2.93
C GLY A 88 3.40 3.04 -1.46
N HIS A 89 4.06 4.08 -0.95
CA HIS A 89 3.93 4.42 0.45
C HIS A 89 2.52 4.96 0.76
N PRO A 90 1.87 4.54 1.86
CA PRO A 90 0.50 4.96 2.19
C PRO A 90 0.32 6.49 2.26
N TYR A 91 1.31 7.21 2.79
CA TYR A 91 1.27 8.67 2.88
C TYR A 91 1.33 9.37 1.51
N VAL A 92 1.71 8.67 0.44
CA VAL A 92 1.73 9.18 -0.93
C VAL A 92 0.47 8.76 -1.67
N VAL A 93 0.05 7.50 -1.49
CA VAL A 93 -1.10 6.91 -2.19
C VAL A 93 -2.42 7.50 -1.72
N TYR A 94 -2.58 7.72 -0.42
CA TYR A 94 -3.84 8.15 0.21
C TYR A 94 -3.96 9.65 0.44
N ASP A 95 -2.91 10.42 0.21
CA ASP A 95 -3.02 11.88 0.30
C ASP A 95 -3.74 12.42 -0.94
N ASP A 96 -4.92 12.97 -0.72
CA ASP A 96 -5.83 13.46 -1.77
C ASP A 96 -5.22 14.58 -2.63
N PHE A 97 -4.35 15.40 -2.03
CA PHE A 97 -3.70 16.52 -2.70
C PHE A 97 -2.50 16.03 -3.53
N VAL A 98 -1.61 15.25 -2.92
CA VAL A 98 -0.38 14.74 -3.54
C VAL A 98 -0.69 13.72 -4.64
N SER A 99 -1.57 12.74 -4.37
CA SER A 99 -1.95 11.71 -5.34
C SER A 99 -2.95 12.19 -6.40
N HIS A 100 -3.52 13.38 -6.20
CA HIS A 100 -4.65 13.91 -6.97
C HIS A 100 -5.88 12.98 -6.97
N ARG A 101 -6.18 12.39 -5.80
CA ARG A 101 -7.26 11.42 -5.59
C ARG A 101 -7.16 10.18 -6.47
N LEU A 102 -5.94 9.65 -6.60
CA LEU A 102 -5.59 8.57 -7.52
C LEU A 102 -6.58 7.39 -7.48
N ILE A 103 -6.86 6.86 -6.28
CA ILE A 103 -7.73 5.68 -6.10
C ILE A 103 -9.13 5.95 -6.64
N SER A 104 -9.77 7.04 -6.19
CA SER A 104 -11.13 7.40 -6.63
C SER A 104 -11.24 7.58 -8.16
N ARG A 105 -10.18 8.07 -8.81
CA ARG A 105 -10.15 8.23 -10.26
C ARG A 105 -10.06 6.89 -10.96
N LEU A 106 -9.18 6.01 -10.53
CA LEU A 106 -9.07 4.66 -11.09
C LEU A 106 -10.38 3.87 -10.93
N GLU A 107 -11.04 4.01 -9.78
CA GLU A 107 -12.37 3.44 -9.55
C GLU A 107 -13.43 4.00 -10.49
N SER A 108 -13.44 5.32 -10.70
CA SER A 108 -14.34 5.96 -11.69
C SER A 108 -14.07 5.50 -13.13
N MET A 109 -12.84 5.03 -13.40
CA MET A 109 -12.46 4.37 -14.66
C MET A 109 -12.79 2.87 -14.67
N GLY A 110 -13.55 2.35 -13.70
CA GLY A 110 -13.99 0.95 -13.66
C GLY A 110 -12.88 -0.05 -13.29
N ALA A 111 -11.84 0.40 -12.59
CA ALA A 111 -10.88 -0.49 -11.96
C ALA A 111 -11.32 -0.85 -10.52
N GLY A 112 -11.10 -2.11 -10.13
CA GLY A 112 -11.08 -2.57 -8.74
C GLY A 112 -9.65 -2.45 -8.25
N ILE A 113 -9.47 -1.78 -7.11
CA ILE A 113 -8.17 -1.37 -6.62
C ILE A 113 -7.70 -2.35 -5.56
N PHE A 114 -6.45 -2.79 -5.72
CA PHE A 114 -5.79 -3.70 -4.80
C PHE A 114 -4.54 -3.02 -4.20
N THR A 115 -4.44 -2.96 -2.89
CA THR A 115 -3.39 -2.22 -2.17
C THR A 115 -2.70 -3.12 -1.14
N PRO A 116 -1.49 -2.79 -0.66
CA PRO A 116 -0.70 -3.70 0.17
C PRO A 116 -1.43 -4.16 1.45
N GLU A 117 -2.21 -3.31 2.10
CA GLU A 117 -2.86 -3.60 3.38
C GLU A 117 -4.02 -4.59 3.34
N GLN A 118 -4.49 -4.92 2.14
CA GLN A 118 -5.49 -5.96 1.91
C GLN A 118 -4.85 -7.36 1.92
N VAL A 119 -3.52 -7.43 2.03
CA VAL A 119 -2.76 -8.67 2.03
C VAL A 119 -2.20 -8.91 3.44
N PRO A 120 -2.27 -10.13 3.98
CA PRO A 120 -1.67 -10.46 5.26
C PRO A 120 -0.17 -10.11 5.28
N PRO A 121 0.34 -9.41 6.32
CA PRO A 121 1.75 -9.00 6.39
C PRO A 121 2.74 -10.14 6.21
N GLU A 122 2.44 -11.32 6.76
CA GLU A 122 3.29 -12.50 6.64
C GLU A 122 3.42 -12.99 5.19
N THR A 123 2.38 -12.77 4.39
CA THR A 123 2.38 -13.10 2.96
C THR A 123 3.23 -12.12 2.17
N LEU A 124 3.11 -10.82 2.47
CA LEU A 124 3.98 -9.79 1.87
C LEU A 124 5.46 -10.04 2.17
N ASP A 125 5.78 -10.35 3.43
CA ASP A 125 7.14 -10.66 3.87
C ASP A 125 7.69 -11.88 3.13
N MET A 126 6.88 -12.92 2.94
CA MET A 126 7.26 -14.12 2.20
C MET A 126 7.52 -13.82 0.71
N CYS A 127 6.61 -13.09 0.05
CA CYS A 127 6.74 -12.70 -1.35
C CYS A 127 7.99 -11.82 -1.57
N MET A 128 8.23 -10.85 -0.68
CA MET A 128 9.43 -10.02 -0.68
C MET A 128 10.70 -10.87 -0.49
N ALA A 129 10.73 -11.74 0.52
CA ALA A 129 11.91 -12.56 0.83
C ALA A 129 12.30 -13.48 -0.32
N ARG A 130 11.35 -13.93 -1.15
CA ARG A 130 11.64 -14.73 -2.34
C ARG A 130 12.38 -13.94 -3.43
N LEU A 131 12.12 -12.63 -3.55
CA LEU A 131 12.77 -11.78 -4.55
C LEU A 131 14.10 -11.20 -4.07
N VAL A 132 14.15 -10.71 -2.83
CA VAL A 132 15.29 -9.93 -2.29
C VAL A 132 15.98 -10.57 -1.08
N GLY A 133 15.49 -11.72 -0.60
CA GLY A 133 16.02 -12.41 0.58
C GLY A 133 15.56 -11.79 1.88
N LYS A 134 16.12 -10.62 2.24
CA LYS A 134 15.80 -9.91 3.49
C LYS A 134 15.50 -8.45 3.20
N ALA A 135 14.52 -7.88 3.90
CA ALA A 135 14.25 -6.45 3.86
C ALA A 135 15.49 -5.63 4.26
N HIS A 136 15.84 -4.68 3.40
CA HIS A 136 16.82 -3.63 3.64
C HIS A 136 16.13 -2.34 4.14
N TRP A 137 14.85 -2.13 3.79
CA TRP A 137 14.06 -0.96 4.19
C TRP A 137 12.73 -1.34 4.87
N SER A 138 12.23 -0.46 5.75
CA SER A 138 11.05 -0.71 6.59
C SER A 138 9.74 -0.93 5.84
N PHE A 139 9.63 -0.45 4.60
CA PHE A 139 8.40 -0.52 3.78
C PHE A 139 8.60 -1.37 2.51
N GLU A 140 9.68 -2.16 2.45
CA GLU A 140 10.00 -2.95 1.28
C GLU A 140 8.95 -4.03 1.00
N ALA A 141 8.33 -4.60 2.05
CA ALA A 141 7.22 -5.54 1.89
C ALA A 141 5.97 -4.89 1.25
N GLU A 142 5.72 -3.60 1.50
CA GLU A 142 4.57 -2.88 0.93
C GLU A 142 4.75 -2.59 -0.57
N ILE A 143 6.00 -2.57 -1.06
CA ILE A 143 6.30 -2.29 -2.47
C ILE A 143 6.65 -3.58 -3.20
N VAL A 144 7.74 -4.25 -2.77
CA VAL A 144 8.25 -5.46 -3.40
C VAL A 144 7.35 -6.64 -3.09
N GLY A 145 7.03 -6.86 -1.82
CA GLY A 145 6.18 -7.97 -1.38
C GLY A 145 4.80 -7.91 -2.02
N ALA A 146 4.16 -6.74 -1.97
CA ALA A 146 2.84 -6.54 -2.57
C ALA A 146 2.87 -6.64 -4.10
N GLY A 147 3.89 -6.05 -4.74
CA GLY A 147 4.10 -6.16 -6.18
C GLY A 147 4.19 -7.61 -6.64
N GLU A 148 5.05 -8.41 -6.01
CA GLU A 148 5.20 -9.83 -6.31
C GLU A 148 3.92 -10.62 -6.02
N TYR A 149 3.27 -10.39 -4.89
CA TYR A 149 2.02 -11.05 -4.54
C TYR A 149 0.93 -10.81 -5.60
N TYR A 150 0.78 -9.57 -6.05
CA TYR A 150 -0.26 -9.21 -7.03
C TYR A 150 0.05 -9.72 -8.43
N LEU A 151 1.34 -9.78 -8.81
CA LEU A 151 1.76 -10.45 -10.05
C LEU A 151 1.37 -11.93 -10.03
N GLU A 152 1.64 -12.64 -8.94
CA GLU A 152 1.26 -14.06 -8.78
C GLU A 152 -0.26 -14.27 -8.72
N SER A 153 -0.98 -13.33 -8.12
CA SER A 153 -2.43 -13.34 -8.01
C SER A 153 -3.15 -13.02 -9.33
N GLY A 154 -2.41 -12.63 -10.37
CA GLY A 154 -2.95 -12.39 -11.71
C GLY A 154 -3.74 -11.09 -11.82
N VAL A 155 -3.22 -9.98 -11.28
CA VAL A 155 -3.79 -8.65 -11.55
C VAL A 155 -3.62 -8.26 -13.03
N ASP A 156 -4.54 -7.44 -13.54
CA ASP A 156 -4.52 -6.99 -14.94
C ASP A 156 -3.47 -5.90 -15.19
N GLY A 157 -3.01 -5.21 -14.13
CA GLY A 157 -1.94 -4.22 -14.21
C GLY A 157 -1.51 -3.73 -12.83
N ILE A 158 -0.32 -3.12 -12.77
CA ILE A 158 0.25 -2.53 -11.55
C ILE A 158 0.57 -1.07 -11.80
N ILE A 159 0.17 -0.21 -10.86
CA ILE A 159 0.55 1.19 -10.79
C ILE A 159 1.41 1.36 -9.54
N SER A 160 2.64 1.82 -9.72
CA SER A 160 3.48 2.23 -8.59
C SER A 160 3.47 3.75 -8.43
N VAL A 161 3.41 4.21 -7.19
CA VAL A 161 3.44 5.62 -6.83
C VAL A 161 4.64 5.86 -5.93
N ALA A 162 5.55 6.71 -6.39
CA ALA A 162 6.73 7.13 -5.64
C ALA A 162 6.90 8.65 -5.71
N VAL A 163 7.62 9.20 -4.75
CA VAL A 163 8.01 10.62 -4.76
C VAL A 163 9.26 10.78 -5.62
N PHE A 164 9.36 11.90 -6.33
CA PHE A 164 10.54 12.24 -7.12
C PHE A 164 11.81 12.20 -6.26
N ALA A 165 12.90 11.72 -6.86
CA ALA A 165 14.21 11.54 -6.22
C ALA A 165 14.23 10.57 -5.01
N CYS A 166 13.25 9.67 -4.86
CA CYS A 166 13.31 8.61 -3.86
C CYS A 166 14.24 7.46 -4.31
N GLY A 167 15.48 7.45 -3.79
CA GLY A 167 16.50 6.45 -4.12
C GLY A 167 16.07 5.00 -3.81
N PRO A 168 15.65 4.67 -2.57
CA PRO A 168 15.21 3.32 -2.23
C PRO A 168 14.06 2.82 -3.12
N ASP A 169 13.05 3.67 -3.37
CA ASP A 169 11.92 3.30 -4.23
C ASP A 169 12.38 3.00 -5.66
N SER A 170 13.37 3.72 -6.19
CA SER A 170 13.89 3.45 -7.53
C SER A 170 14.43 2.03 -7.67
N MET A 171 15.09 1.49 -6.62
CA MET A 171 15.60 0.13 -6.61
C MET A 171 14.46 -0.89 -6.44
N MET A 172 13.59 -0.68 -5.45
CA MET A 172 12.48 -1.59 -5.17
C MET A 172 11.51 -1.70 -6.35
N LEU A 173 11.16 -0.57 -6.98
CA LEU A 173 10.24 -0.52 -8.11
C LEU A 173 10.82 -1.12 -9.38
N ASP A 174 12.13 -1.02 -9.60
CA ASP A 174 12.76 -1.65 -10.76
C ASP A 174 12.72 -3.17 -10.68
N MET A 175 12.87 -3.74 -9.48
CA MET A 175 12.71 -5.18 -9.23
C MET A 175 11.30 -5.65 -9.60
N VAL A 176 10.26 -4.98 -9.08
CA VAL A 176 8.85 -5.33 -9.39
C VAL A 176 8.53 -5.12 -10.86
N ARG A 177 9.03 -4.04 -11.47
CA ARG A 177 8.87 -3.79 -12.91
C ARG A 177 9.48 -4.93 -13.74
N HIS A 178 10.67 -5.39 -13.36
CA HIS A 178 11.34 -6.49 -14.06
C HIS A 178 10.50 -7.77 -13.99
N SER A 179 10.00 -8.13 -12.80
CA SER A 179 9.08 -9.27 -12.63
C SER A 179 7.80 -9.12 -13.45
N ALA A 180 7.19 -7.92 -13.46
CA ALA A 180 6.01 -7.63 -14.26
C ALA A 180 6.28 -7.81 -15.75
N GLY A 181 7.44 -7.37 -16.24
CA GLY A 181 7.89 -7.55 -17.63
C GLY A 181 8.05 -9.03 -18.01
N ASN A 182 8.60 -9.85 -17.12
CA ASN A 182 8.80 -11.29 -17.36
C ASN A 182 7.47 -12.05 -17.53
N ILE A 183 6.43 -11.65 -16.80
CA ILE A 183 5.09 -12.24 -16.88
C ILE A 183 4.21 -11.51 -17.93
N GLY A 184 4.67 -10.35 -18.40
CA GLY A 184 3.99 -9.49 -19.36
C GLY A 184 2.89 -8.62 -18.76
N THR A 185 2.81 -8.47 -17.44
CA THR A 185 1.80 -7.62 -16.78
C THR A 185 2.11 -6.14 -17.01
N PRO A 186 1.14 -5.32 -17.49
CA PRO A 186 1.32 -3.89 -17.64
C PRO A 186 1.72 -3.20 -16.33
N PHE A 187 2.75 -2.35 -16.38
CA PHE A 187 3.28 -1.63 -15.23
C PHE A 187 3.41 -0.14 -15.51
N LEU A 188 2.87 0.72 -14.64
CA LEU A 188 2.99 2.17 -14.71
C LEU A 188 3.69 2.69 -13.45
N GLN A 189 4.84 3.35 -13.61
CA GLN A 189 5.43 4.13 -12.52
C GLN A 189 5.00 5.60 -12.59
N LEU A 190 4.37 6.07 -11.53
CA LEU A 190 4.06 7.47 -11.28
C LEU A 190 5.11 8.02 -10.30
N SER A 191 5.81 9.06 -10.75
CA SER A 191 6.70 9.85 -9.92
C SER A 191 5.99 11.16 -9.62
N LEU A 192 5.67 11.41 -8.35
CA LEU A 192 5.00 12.62 -7.89
C LEU A 192 6.03 13.64 -7.42
N ASP A 193 5.85 14.88 -7.84
CA ASP A 193 6.64 16.06 -7.50
C ASP A 193 5.72 17.28 -7.39
N GLU A 194 6.18 18.36 -6.75
CA GLU A 194 5.45 19.62 -6.57
C GLU A 194 4.97 20.23 -7.90
N HIS A 195 5.74 20.02 -8.97
CA HIS A 195 5.40 20.48 -10.32
C HIS A 195 4.49 19.52 -11.11
N THR A 196 4.00 18.45 -10.49
CA THR A 196 3.13 17.48 -11.18
C THR A 196 1.79 18.12 -11.49
N SER A 197 1.54 18.38 -12.78
CA SER A 197 0.21 18.84 -13.20
C SER A 197 -0.80 17.70 -13.06
N ALA A 198 -1.93 17.97 -12.39
CA ALA A 198 -3.02 17.00 -12.25
C ALA A 198 -3.49 16.47 -13.61
N GLY A 199 -3.53 17.32 -14.64
CA GLY A 199 -3.91 16.92 -16.00
C GLY A 199 -2.98 15.86 -16.61
N GLY A 200 -1.66 16.06 -16.51
CA GLY A 200 -0.68 15.10 -17.03
C GLY A 200 -0.74 13.74 -16.33
N LEU A 201 -1.02 13.72 -15.02
CA LEU A 201 -1.24 12.49 -14.28
C LEU A 201 -2.50 11.76 -14.78
N ILE A 202 -3.62 12.47 -14.91
CA ILE A 202 -4.91 11.90 -15.34
C ILE A 202 -4.78 11.25 -16.73
N THR A 203 -4.19 11.93 -17.71
CA THR A 203 -4.04 11.38 -19.07
C THR A 203 -3.19 10.11 -19.08
N ARG A 204 -2.18 10.01 -18.20
CA ARG A 204 -1.37 8.78 -18.07
C ARG A 204 -2.17 7.64 -17.47
N LEU A 205 -3.04 7.91 -16.49
CA LEU A 205 -3.95 6.92 -15.92
C LEU A 205 -4.94 6.41 -16.97
N GLU A 206 -5.56 7.32 -17.73
CA GLU A 206 -6.51 6.99 -18.80
C GLU A 206 -5.84 6.08 -19.84
N ALA A 207 -4.66 6.49 -20.34
CA ALA A 207 -3.91 5.71 -21.32
C ALA A 207 -3.51 4.33 -20.78
N PHE A 208 -3.13 4.25 -19.50
CA PHE A 208 -2.77 2.98 -18.86
C PHE A 208 -3.96 2.05 -18.72
N ILE A 209 -5.10 2.55 -18.23
CA ILE A 209 -6.33 1.76 -18.10
C ILE A 209 -6.78 1.24 -19.47
N ASP A 210 -6.74 2.08 -20.51
CA ASP A 210 -7.09 1.68 -21.86
C ASP A 210 -6.16 0.60 -22.42
N MET A 211 -4.85 0.70 -22.16
CA MET A 211 -3.87 -0.34 -22.51
C MET A 211 -4.19 -1.67 -21.81
N VAL A 212 -4.47 -1.63 -20.51
CA VAL A 212 -4.83 -2.82 -19.71
C VAL A 212 -6.11 -3.46 -20.25
N ARG A 213 -7.15 -2.68 -20.55
CA ARG A 213 -8.40 -3.19 -21.15
C ARG A 213 -8.15 -3.90 -22.47
N ARG A 214 -7.37 -3.29 -23.36
CA ARG A 214 -7.07 -3.89 -24.68
C ARG A 214 -6.33 -5.21 -24.54
N LYS A 215 -5.34 -5.28 -23.65
CA LYS A 215 -4.61 -6.53 -23.37
C LYS A 215 -5.58 -7.62 -22.87
N LYS A 216 -6.46 -7.29 -21.94
CA LYS A 216 -7.44 -8.24 -21.37
C LYS A 216 -8.48 -8.72 -22.38
N ALA A 217 -8.87 -7.88 -23.35
CA ALA A 217 -9.81 -8.24 -24.39
C ALA A 217 -9.21 -9.13 -25.50
N CYS A 218 -7.87 -9.15 -25.64
CA CYS A 218 -7.16 -9.95 -26.63
C CYS A 218 -6.80 -11.37 -26.14
N VAL A 219 -6.97 -11.66 -24.85
CA VAL A 219 -6.73 -12.97 -24.21
C VAL A 219 -8.04 -13.72 -24.07
#